data_AF-A0AB39ZNZ5-F1
#
_entry.id   AF-A0AB39ZNZ5-F1
#
_cell.length_a   1.000
_cell.length_b   1.000
_cell.length_c   1.000
_cell.angle_alpha   90.00
_cell.angle_beta   90.00
_cell.angle_gamma   90.00
#
_symmetry.space_group_name_H-M   'P 1'
#
loop_
_entity.id
_entity.type
_entity.pdbx_description
1 polymer ?
#
loop_
_entity_poly.entity_id
_entity_poly.type
_entity_poly.pdbx_seq_one_letter_code
_entity_poly.pdbx_strand_id
1 'polypeptide(L)'
;MKTAIRLRASTQEWCDRNSKPKSPVVTPLVRPEPTRWQKPGPMGRNEWANFHSSYQVDAMASAALRKEQRLGGGKQNQDRNGKDSKPTSEDDDFLRENQQRLSMPRWQRRKYIPPTPEEFPYRPQLTGRRTPRPERGRPVKKPSVPCCFQHVDLENEFWANMRFPISRKALVACPSKKICKLSRPRQIPPKPHCSMPMNFDDHMPKRRKMSPRQWRHHLQRLEFLSKPNPRVMAELVCCCCCWNKQINPILQIR
;
A
#
# COMPACT_ATOMS: atom_id res chain seq x y z
N MET A 1 -58.82 -14.33 15.02
CA MET A 1 -57.88 -13.67 15.95
C MET A 1 -56.46 -13.95 15.49
N LYS A 2 -55.67 -12.93 15.14
CA LYS A 2 -54.31 -13.11 14.60
C LYS A 2 -53.35 -13.37 15.75
N THR A 3 -52.83 -14.60 15.87
CA THR A 3 -51.83 -14.94 16.86
C THR A 3 -50.50 -14.28 16.48
N ALA A 4 -49.99 -13.43 17.37
CA ALA A 4 -48.72 -12.76 17.21
C ALA A 4 -47.60 -13.82 17.19
N ILE A 5 -46.95 -13.95 16.04
CA ILE A 5 -45.75 -14.77 15.87
C ILE A 5 -44.69 -14.18 16.79
N ARG A 6 -44.40 -14.86 17.91
CA ARG A 6 -43.27 -14.50 18.79
C ARG A 6 -41.98 -14.72 18.02
N LEU A 7 -41.47 -13.65 17.42
CA LEU A 7 -40.15 -13.65 16.79
C LEU A 7 -39.12 -14.00 17.87
N ARG A 8 -38.26 -14.98 17.56
CA ARG A 8 -37.10 -15.39 18.37
C ARG A 8 -36.41 -14.15 18.94
N ALA A 9 -36.09 -14.17 20.24
CA ALA A 9 -35.40 -13.08 20.95
C ALA A 9 -34.17 -12.52 20.19
N SER A 10 -33.51 -13.34 19.36
CA SER A 10 -32.40 -12.93 18.50
C SER A 10 -32.73 -11.89 17.41
N THR A 11 -33.98 -11.79 16.95
CA THR A 11 -34.36 -10.92 15.81
C THR A 11 -34.82 -9.56 16.29
N GLN A 12 -35.58 -9.52 17.40
CA GLN A 12 -36.05 -8.27 17.99
C GLN A 12 -34.89 -7.46 18.57
N GLU A 13 -33.98 -8.10 19.31
CA GLU A 13 -32.75 -7.45 19.81
C GLU A 13 -31.86 -6.91 18.68
N TRP A 14 -31.84 -7.61 17.54
CA TRP A 14 -31.11 -7.17 16.36
C TRP A 14 -31.76 -5.93 15.73
N CYS A 15 -33.09 -5.92 15.60
CA CYS A 15 -33.84 -4.75 15.14
C CYS A 15 -33.66 -3.56 16.10
N ASP A 16 -33.73 -3.77 17.41
CA ASP A 16 -33.59 -2.73 18.43
C ASP A 16 -32.17 -2.13 18.49
N ARG A 17 -31.14 -2.92 18.17
CA ARG A 17 -29.75 -2.42 18.03
C ARG A 17 -29.56 -1.60 16.76
N ASN A 18 -30.21 -1.97 15.66
CA ASN A 18 -30.02 -1.30 14.37
C ASN A 18 -30.98 -0.12 14.15
N SER A 19 -32.07 -0.04 14.90
CA SER A 19 -33.04 1.07 14.84
C SER A 19 -32.57 2.32 15.58
N LYS A 20 -31.64 2.19 16.53
CA LYS A 20 -31.06 3.34 17.25
C LYS A 20 -30.01 4.03 16.39
N PRO A 21 -30.04 5.37 16.26
CA PRO A 21 -28.98 6.11 15.57
C PRO A 21 -27.65 5.85 16.27
N LYS A 22 -26.58 5.66 15.48
CA LYS A 22 -25.23 5.49 16.01
C LYS A 22 -24.93 6.69 16.89
N SER A 23 -24.51 6.45 18.14
CA SER A 23 -24.12 7.54 19.03
C SER A 23 -23.04 8.38 18.36
N PRO A 24 -23.07 9.72 18.52
CA PRO A 24 -22.03 10.58 17.98
C PRO A 24 -20.69 10.10 18.51
N VAL A 25 -19.76 9.85 17.59
CA VAL A 25 -18.40 9.42 17.92
C VAL A 25 -17.77 10.55 18.74
N VAL A 26 -17.71 10.36 20.05
CA VAL A 26 -16.96 11.24 20.94
C VAL A 26 -15.49 11.00 20.64
N THR A 27 -14.91 11.85 19.79
CA THR A 27 -13.45 11.89 19.66
C THR A 27 -12.88 12.32 21.01
N PRO A 28 -12.00 11.54 21.64
CA PRO A 28 -11.41 11.89 22.93
C PRO A 28 -10.67 13.23 22.81
N LEU A 29 -10.88 14.12 23.79
CA LEU A 29 -10.30 15.47 23.84
C LEU A 29 -8.75 15.43 23.85
N VAL A 30 -8.19 14.33 24.35
CA VAL A 30 -6.75 14.04 24.37
C VAL A 30 -6.47 12.91 23.39
N ARG A 31 -5.60 13.16 22.40
CA ARG A 31 -5.14 12.09 21.51
C ARG A 31 -4.28 11.12 22.33
N PRO A 32 -4.58 9.81 22.33
CA PRO A 32 -3.72 8.84 22.99
C PRO A 32 -2.31 8.92 22.40
N GLU A 33 -1.31 8.68 23.25
CA GLU A 33 0.07 8.61 22.77
C GLU A 33 0.18 7.58 21.64
N PRO A 34 0.99 7.86 20.59
CA PRO A 34 1.16 6.93 19.48
C PRO A 34 1.56 5.55 19.98
N THR A 35 0.73 4.55 19.66
CA THR A 35 1.05 3.15 19.93
C THR A 35 2.34 2.78 19.20
N ARG A 36 3.03 1.75 19.69
CA ARG A 36 4.30 1.23 19.14
C ARG A 36 4.33 1.21 17.60
N TRP A 37 3.27 0.74 16.96
CA TRP A 37 3.17 0.57 15.50
C TRP A 37 2.94 1.86 14.72
N GLN A 38 2.71 2.97 15.41
CA GLN A 38 2.49 4.30 14.86
C GLN A 38 3.78 5.15 14.89
N LYS A 39 4.83 4.72 15.61
CA LYS A 39 6.14 5.39 15.63
C LYS A 39 6.99 4.93 14.44
N PRO A 40 7.55 5.84 13.62
CA PRO A 40 8.42 5.46 12.51
C PRO A 40 9.82 5.08 13.00
N GLY A 41 10.36 3.96 12.49
CA GLY A 41 11.74 3.53 12.73
C GLY A 41 11.87 2.25 13.59
N PRO A 42 13.08 1.68 13.67
CA PRO A 42 13.36 0.54 14.54
C PRO A 42 13.32 0.96 16.01
N MET A 43 12.82 0.08 16.89
CA MET A 43 12.76 0.37 18.33
C MET A 43 14.16 0.55 18.93
N GLY A 44 14.30 1.53 19.82
CA GLY A 44 15.51 1.71 20.62
C GLY A 44 15.71 0.57 21.62
N ARG A 45 16.94 0.44 22.15
CA ARG A 45 17.30 -0.65 23.10
C ARG A 45 16.40 -0.71 24.34
N ASN A 46 16.05 0.45 24.90
CA ASN A 46 15.19 0.55 26.09
C ASN A 46 13.73 0.24 25.75
N GLU A 47 13.28 0.61 24.54
CA GLU A 47 11.95 0.27 24.04
C GLU A 47 11.82 -1.25 23.81
N TRP A 48 12.89 -1.90 23.33
CA TRP A 48 12.97 -3.37 23.26
C TRP A 48 12.87 -4.03 24.62
N ALA A 49 13.63 -3.54 25.61
CA ALA A 49 13.58 -4.08 26.97
C ALA A 49 12.16 -3.96 27.57
N ASN A 50 11.56 -2.78 27.47
CA ASN A 50 10.21 -2.53 27.98
C ASN A 50 9.14 -3.35 27.23
N PHE A 51 9.27 -3.51 25.91
CA PHE A 51 8.36 -4.34 25.11
C PHE A 51 8.43 -5.81 25.52
N HIS A 52 9.64 -6.35 25.74
CA HIS A 52 9.79 -7.73 26.20
C HIS A 52 9.24 -7.93 27.61
N SER A 53 9.48 -6.98 28.52
CA SER A 53 8.91 -7.02 29.87
C SER A 53 7.38 -6.95 29.85
N SER A 54 6.78 -6.04 29.08
CA SER A 54 5.32 -5.92 28.99
C SER A 54 4.70 -7.17 28.35
N TYR A 55 5.32 -7.69 27.30
CA TYR A 55 4.83 -8.90 26.62
C TYR A 55 4.92 -10.14 27.52
N GLN A 56 5.98 -10.26 28.33
CA GLN A 56 6.09 -11.34 29.30
C GLN A 56 5.01 -11.24 30.40
N VAL A 57 4.75 -10.03 30.90
CA VAL A 57 3.69 -9.79 31.90
C VAL A 57 2.31 -10.10 31.31
N ASP A 58 2.01 -9.64 30.09
CA ASP A 58 0.73 -9.92 29.41
C ASP A 58 0.57 -11.40 29.04
N ALA A 59 1.67 -12.05 28.63
CA ALA A 59 1.68 -13.49 28.36
C ALA A 59 1.45 -14.30 29.65
N MET A 60 2.05 -13.90 30.77
CA MET A 60 1.82 -14.52 32.08
C MET A 60 0.41 -14.24 32.60
N ALA A 61 -0.08 -13.02 32.47
CA ALA A 61 -1.43 -12.65 32.87
C ALA A 61 -2.48 -13.40 32.03
N SER A 62 -2.31 -13.48 30.71
CA SER A 62 -3.20 -14.25 29.84
C SER A 62 -3.08 -15.76 30.03
N ALA A 63 -1.90 -16.28 30.40
CA ALA A 63 -1.73 -17.68 30.78
C ALA A 63 -2.39 -17.98 32.14
N ALA A 64 -2.28 -17.08 33.12
CA ALA A 64 -2.96 -17.17 34.41
C ALA A 64 -4.48 -17.11 34.22
N LEU A 65 -4.98 -16.17 33.43
CA LEU A 65 -6.41 -16.02 33.11
C LEU A 65 -6.95 -17.23 32.33
N ARG A 66 -6.16 -17.82 31.42
CA ARG A 66 -6.49 -19.10 30.76
C ARG A 66 -6.44 -20.28 31.72
N LYS A 67 -5.53 -20.29 32.70
CA LYS A 67 -5.44 -21.34 33.73
C LYS A 67 -6.64 -21.26 34.68
N GLU A 68 -7.03 -20.06 35.10
CA GLU A 68 -8.25 -19.85 35.88
C GLU A 68 -9.52 -20.20 35.09
N GLN A 69 -9.61 -19.84 33.81
CA GLN A 69 -10.73 -20.28 32.95
C GLN A 69 -10.77 -21.79 32.69
N ARG A 70 -9.64 -22.49 32.85
CA ARG A 70 -9.59 -23.96 32.73
C ARG A 70 -9.90 -24.65 34.05
N LEU A 71 -9.54 -24.05 35.18
CA LEU A 71 -9.82 -24.58 36.52
C LEU A 71 -11.25 -24.25 36.99
N GLY A 72 -11.79 -23.11 36.60
CA GLY A 72 -13.21 -22.78 36.69
C GLY A 72 -13.92 -23.26 35.44
N GLY A 73 -14.43 -24.50 35.45
CA GLY A 73 -15.18 -25.08 34.35
C GLY A 73 -16.13 -24.07 33.69
N GLY A 74 -16.05 -23.96 32.37
CA GLY A 74 -16.79 -23.09 31.46
C GLY A 74 -17.82 -22.12 32.07
N LYS A 75 -17.48 -20.82 32.08
CA LYS A 75 -18.39 -19.67 32.13
C LYS A 75 -19.62 -19.83 33.03
N GLN A 76 -19.45 -19.58 34.32
CA GLN A 76 -20.53 -18.97 35.10
C GLN A 76 -20.58 -17.48 34.76
N ASN A 77 -21.56 -17.09 33.93
CA ASN A 77 -22.03 -15.71 33.90
C ASN A 77 -22.75 -15.47 35.24
N GLN A 78 -22.13 -14.77 36.19
CA GLN A 78 -22.74 -14.48 37.49
C GLN A 78 -23.81 -13.38 37.46
N ASP A 79 -24.27 -12.93 36.27
CA ASP A 79 -25.29 -11.87 36.14
C ASP A 79 -26.59 -12.35 35.48
N ARG A 80 -27.08 -13.54 35.85
CA ARG A 80 -28.48 -13.92 35.62
C ARG A 80 -29.02 -14.69 36.82
N ASN A 81 -29.79 -14.00 37.66
CA ASN A 81 -30.83 -14.63 38.48
C ASN A 81 -31.86 -15.26 37.53
N GLY A 82 -31.59 -16.49 37.10
CA GLY A 82 -32.51 -17.34 36.36
C GLY A 82 -32.63 -18.64 37.12
N LYS A 83 -33.81 -18.89 37.69
CA LYS A 83 -34.18 -20.14 38.35
C LYS A 83 -33.73 -21.34 37.50
N ASP A 84 -33.03 -22.28 38.12
CA ASP A 84 -32.79 -23.62 37.59
C ASP A 84 -34.14 -24.33 37.42
N SER A 85 -34.82 -24.10 36.30
CA SER A 85 -35.97 -24.88 35.90
C SER A 85 -35.48 -26.21 35.35
N LYS A 86 -35.89 -27.32 35.99
CA LYS A 86 -35.71 -28.66 35.43
C LYS A 86 -36.22 -28.68 33.98
N PRO A 87 -35.50 -29.32 33.04
CA PRO A 87 -35.92 -29.39 31.65
C PRO A 87 -37.32 -29.99 31.56
N THR A 88 -38.17 -29.34 30.77
CA THR A 88 -39.57 -29.76 30.59
C THR A 88 -39.61 -30.85 29.50
N SER A 89 -40.62 -31.71 29.47
CA SER A 89 -40.75 -32.76 28.45
C SER A 89 -40.72 -32.24 27.01
N GLU A 90 -41.12 -30.98 26.81
CA GLU A 90 -41.06 -30.28 25.51
C GLU A 90 -39.61 -29.97 25.07
N ASP A 91 -38.69 -29.73 26.00
CA ASP A 91 -37.27 -29.50 25.72
C ASP A 91 -36.61 -30.79 25.21
N ASP A 92 -37.00 -31.94 25.79
CA ASP A 92 -36.52 -33.25 25.37
C ASP A 92 -37.00 -33.60 23.96
N ASP A 93 -38.25 -33.29 23.61
CA ASP A 93 -38.78 -33.48 22.26
C ASP A 93 -38.07 -32.59 21.24
N PHE A 94 -37.78 -31.33 21.59
CA PHE A 94 -37.01 -30.42 20.73
C PHE A 94 -35.57 -30.90 20.51
N LEU A 95 -34.92 -31.43 21.54
CA LEU A 95 -33.59 -32.03 21.44
C LEU A 95 -33.60 -33.27 20.53
N ARG A 96 -34.62 -34.12 20.65
CA ARG A 96 -34.82 -35.32 19.83
C ARG A 96 -35.03 -34.98 18.35
N GLU A 97 -35.88 -33.99 18.07
CA GLU A 97 -36.14 -33.50 16.71
C GLU A 97 -34.87 -32.90 16.09
N ASN A 98 -34.11 -32.13 16.86
CA ASN A 98 -32.87 -31.52 16.37
C ASN A 98 -31.78 -32.57 16.12
N GLN A 99 -31.71 -33.62 16.95
CA GLN A 99 -30.81 -34.76 16.72
C GLN A 99 -31.16 -35.50 15.42
N GLN A 100 -32.44 -35.72 15.14
CA GLN A 100 -32.90 -36.31 13.87
C GLN A 100 -32.59 -35.40 12.66
N ARG A 101 -32.77 -34.09 12.80
CA ARG A 101 -32.44 -33.12 11.73
C ARG A 101 -30.95 -33.09 11.42
N LEU A 102 -30.10 -33.25 12.44
CA LEU A 102 -28.65 -33.25 12.31
C LEU A 102 -28.08 -34.60 11.84
N SER A 103 -28.80 -35.70 12.06
CA SER A 103 -28.41 -37.03 11.56
C SER A 103 -28.70 -37.22 10.07
N MET A 104 -29.57 -36.39 9.48
CA MET A 104 -29.81 -36.43 8.03
C MET A 104 -28.62 -35.88 7.24
N PRO A 105 -28.16 -36.59 6.18
CA PRO A 105 -27.05 -36.13 5.35
C PRO A 105 -27.41 -34.82 4.65
N ARG A 106 -26.53 -33.82 4.81
CA ARG A 106 -26.73 -32.49 4.24
C ARG A 106 -26.41 -32.54 2.74
N TRP A 107 -27.40 -32.22 1.89
CA TRP A 107 -27.21 -32.15 0.44
C TRP A 107 -25.98 -31.30 0.07
N GLN A 108 -25.09 -31.87 -0.76
CA GLN A 108 -23.89 -31.17 -1.23
C GLN A 108 -24.31 -29.94 -2.05
N ARG A 109 -24.00 -28.74 -1.53
CA ARG A 109 -24.21 -27.50 -2.28
C ARG A 109 -23.32 -27.52 -3.52
N ARG A 110 -23.90 -27.19 -4.68
CA ARG A 110 -23.11 -26.95 -5.90
C ARG A 110 -22.05 -25.89 -5.60
N LYS A 111 -20.81 -26.14 -6.04
CA LYS A 111 -19.74 -25.14 -5.93
C LYS A 111 -20.15 -23.90 -6.72
N TYR A 112 -19.92 -22.72 -6.13
CA TYR A 112 -20.17 -21.45 -6.80
C TYR A 112 -19.33 -21.38 -8.08
N ILE A 113 -19.98 -21.17 -9.23
CA ILE A 113 -19.31 -20.92 -10.50
C ILE A 113 -19.26 -19.40 -10.68
N PRO A 114 -18.08 -18.76 -10.64
CA PRO A 114 -17.98 -17.34 -10.90
C PRO A 114 -18.37 -17.03 -12.35
N PRO A 115 -19.06 -15.90 -12.60
CA PRO A 115 -19.37 -15.47 -13.97
C PRO A 115 -18.10 -15.18 -14.76
N THR A 116 -18.19 -15.26 -16.09
CA THR A 116 -17.09 -14.92 -17.00
C THR A 116 -16.68 -13.45 -16.80
N PRO A 117 -15.37 -13.17 -16.68
CA PRO A 117 -14.90 -11.80 -16.52
C PRO A 117 -15.17 -10.97 -17.78
N GLU A 118 -15.69 -9.75 -17.61
CA GLU A 118 -15.90 -8.80 -18.71
C GLU A 118 -14.57 -8.48 -19.41
N GLU A 119 -14.53 -8.63 -20.74
CA GLU A 119 -13.37 -8.30 -21.55
C GLU A 119 -13.23 -6.78 -21.70
N PHE A 120 -12.16 -6.23 -21.11
CA PHE A 120 -11.80 -4.83 -21.27
C PHE A 120 -10.66 -4.69 -22.28
N PRO A 121 -10.59 -3.59 -23.05
CA PRO A 121 -9.48 -3.35 -23.98
C PRO A 121 -8.12 -3.45 -23.25
N TYR A 122 -7.12 -4.00 -23.94
CA TYR A 122 -5.78 -4.29 -23.40
C TYR A 122 -5.22 -3.12 -22.59
N ARG A 123 -4.87 -3.41 -21.34
CA ARG A 123 -4.21 -2.46 -20.43
C ARG A 123 -2.91 -3.09 -19.93
N PRO A 124 -1.75 -2.45 -20.13
CA PRO A 124 -0.48 -3.00 -19.70
C PRO A 124 -0.50 -3.21 -18.18
N GLN A 125 -0.21 -4.45 -17.76
CA GLN A 125 -0.08 -4.81 -16.35
C GLN A 125 1.38 -4.62 -15.94
N LEU A 126 1.64 -3.58 -15.17
CA LEU A 126 2.94 -3.41 -14.52
C LEU A 126 3.03 -4.37 -13.33
N THR A 127 4.09 -5.16 -13.27
CA THR A 127 4.35 -6.10 -12.18
C THR A 127 4.33 -5.37 -10.81
N GLY A 128 3.66 -5.97 -9.83
CA GLY A 128 3.54 -5.40 -8.47
C GLY A 128 2.45 -4.33 -8.29
N ARG A 129 1.68 -3.97 -9.32
CA ARG A 129 0.52 -3.07 -9.21
C ARG A 129 -0.80 -3.82 -9.34
N ARG A 130 -1.85 -3.30 -8.69
CA ARG A 130 -3.22 -3.81 -8.87
C ARG A 130 -3.64 -3.61 -10.33
N THR A 131 -4.35 -4.59 -10.88
CA THR A 131 -4.94 -4.52 -12.22
C THR A 131 -5.76 -3.23 -12.37
N PRO A 132 -5.50 -2.40 -13.39
CA PRO A 132 -6.16 -1.11 -13.55
C PRO A 132 -7.65 -1.28 -13.81
N ARG A 133 -8.49 -0.89 -12.83
CA ARG A 133 -9.95 -0.92 -12.94
C ARG A 133 -10.45 -0.03 -14.08
N PRO A 134 -11.58 -0.36 -14.74
CA PRO A 134 -12.23 0.51 -15.71
C PRO A 134 -12.33 1.95 -15.18
N GLU A 135 -11.95 2.93 -15.99
CA GLU A 135 -12.03 4.32 -15.56
C GLU A 135 -13.49 4.71 -15.42
N ARG A 136 -13.86 5.26 -14.26
CA ARG A 136 -15.21 5.76 -14.02
C ARG A 136 -15.48 6.93 -14.97
N GLY A 137 -16.23 6.67 -16.04
CA GLY A 137 -16.66 7.69 -16.99
C GLY A 137 -16.19 7.51 -18.44
N ARG A 138 -15.29 6.56 -18.74
CA ARG A 138 -15.08 6.17 -20.14
C ARG A 138 -16.27 5.33 -20.61
N PRO A 139 -16.83 5.58 -21.81
CA PRO A 139 -17.84 4.71 -22.39
C PRO A 139 -17.33 3.26 -22.39
N VAL A 140 -18.08 2.38 -21.73
CA VAL A 140 -17.76 0.95 -21.66
C VAL A 140 -17.82 0.32 -23.06
N LYS A 141 -18.72 0.85 -23.91
CA LYS A 141 -18.82 0.51 -25.33
C LYS A 141 -18.11 1.58 -26.16
N LYS A 142 -17.18 1.16 -27.01
CA LYS A 142 -16.56 2.05 -28.01
C LYS A 142 -17.63 2.48 -29.02
N PRO A 143 -17.60 3.71 -29.54
CA PRO A 143 -18.46 4.09 -30.66
C PRO A 143 -18.15 3.18 -31.84
N SER A 144 -19.19 2.74 -32.55
CA SER A 144 -19.03 1.99 -33.80
C SER A 144 -18.63 2.98 -34.89
N VAL A 145 -17.36 2.96 -35.27
CA VAL A 145 -16.83 3.77 -36.38
C VAL A 145 -16.77 2.87 -37.62
N PRO A 146 -17.26 3.31 -38.78
CA PRO A 146 -17.07 2.58 -40.04
C PRO A 146 -15.59 2.30 -40.29
N CYS A 147 -15.26 1.16 -40.92
CA CYS A 147 -13.86 0.80 -41.20
C CYS A 147 -13.21 1.75 -42.21
N CYS A 148 -13.99 2.32 -43.13
CA CYS A 148 -13.55 3.30 -44.11
C CYS A 148 -14.72 4.22 -44.48
N PHE A 149 -14.42 5.49 -44.78
CA PHE A 149 -15.36 6.44 -45.34
C PHE A 149 -15.15 6.52 -46.86
N GLN A 150 -16.24 6.63 -47.61
CA GLN A 150 -16.18 6.73 -49.07
C GLN A 150 -15.62 8.09 -49.54
N HIS A 151 -15.87 9.15 -48.76
CA HIS A 151 -15.40 10.52 -49.03
C HIS A 151 -14.96 11.21 -47.74
N VAL A 152 -14.03 12.16 -47.85
CA VAL A 152 -13.52 12.96 -46.71
C VAL A 152 -14.62 13.80 -46.07
N ASP A 153 -15.61 14.25 -46.85
CA ASP A 153 -16.74 15.02 -46.33
C ASP A 153 -17.61 14.19 -45.38
N LEU A 154 -17.82 12.90 -45.71
CA LEU A 154 -18.56 11.97 -44.85
C LEU A 154 -17.79 11.66 -43.56
N GLU A 155 -16.47 11.59 -43.65
CA GLU A 155 -15.61 11.45 -42.47
C GLU A 155 -15.71 12.69 -41.57
N ASN A 156 -15.58 13.88 -42.16
CA ASN A 156 -15.70 15.16 -41.44
C ASN A 156 -17.07 15.31 -40.78
N GLU A 157 -18.14 15.02 -41.51
CA GLU A 157 -19.51 15.08 -41.01
C GLU A 157 -19.74 14.03 -39.90
N PHE A 158 -19.23 12.82 -40.07
CA PHE A 158 -19.28 11.79 -39.03
C PHE A 158 -18.61 12.27 -37.74
N TRP A 159 -17.37 12.75 -37.81
CA TRP A 159 -16.63 13.22 -36.63
C TRP A 159 -17.24 14.49 -36.02
N ALA A 160 -17.84 15.37 -36.83
CA ALA A 160 -18.55 16.56 -36.35
C ALA A 160 -19.84 16.20 -35.59
N ASN A 161 -20.57 15.18 -36.07
CA ASN A 161 -21.84 14.75 -35.47
C ASN A 161 -21.67 13.73 -34.34
N MET A 162 -20.50 13.11 -34.21
CA MET A 162 -20.26 12.08 -33.21
C MET A 162 -20.29 12.67 -31.80
N ARG A 163 -21.38 12.40 -31.06
CA ARG A 163 -21.58 12.85 -29.68
C ARG A 163 -21.55 11.68 -28.72
N PHE A 164 -20.72 11.80 -27.68
CA PHE A 164 -20.72 10.84 -26.59
C PHE A 164 -21.77 11.23 -25.54
N PRO A 165 -22.44 10.26 -24.90
CA PRO A 165 -23.25 10.56 -23.72
C PRO A 165 -22.33 11.08 -22.61
N ILE A 166 -22.37 12.39 -22.36
CA ILE A 166 -21.59 13.02 -21.31
C ILE A 166 -22.24 12.69 -19.97
N SER A 167 -21.47 12.11 -19.05
CA SER A 167 -21.97 11.87 -17.69
C SER A 167 -22.36 13.19 -17.02
N ARG A 168 -23.49 13.22 -16.28
CA ARG A 168 -23.89 14.39 -15.48
C ARG A 168 -22.76 14.91 -14.57
N LYS A 169 -21.90 14.02 -14.08
CA LYS A 169 -20.74 14.39 -13.25
C LYS A 169 -19.64 15.11 -14.04
N ALA A 170 -19.48 14.78 -15.33
CA ALA A 170 -18.50 15.44 -16.19
C ALA A 170 -18.94 16.85 -16.57
N LEU A 171 -20.25 17.09 -16.71
CA LEU A 171 -20.79 18.44 -16.97
C LEU A 171 -20.52 19.43 -15.82
N VAL A 172 -20.49 18.94 -14.58
CA VAL A 172 -20.23 19.75 -13.37
C VAL A 172 -18.76 19.63 -12.91
N ALA A 173 -17.91 18.94 -13.67
CA ALA A 173 -16.52 18.70 -13.27
C ALA A 173 -15.67 19.95 -13.49
N CYS A 174 -15.29 20.61 -12.40
CA CYS A 174 -14.28 21.67 -12.45
C CYS A 174 -12.86 21.06 -12.45
N PRO A 175 -11.94 21.56 -13.31
CA PRO A 175 -10.56 21.09 -13.32
C PRO A 175 -9.88 21.37 -11.98
N SER A 176 -9.01 20.45 -11.54
CA SER A 176 -8.28 20.64 -10.28
C SER A 176 -7.27 21.78 -10.38
N LYS A 177 -6.94 22.41 -9.25
CA LYS A 177 -5.91 23.46 -9.18
C LYS A 177 -4.58 23.05 -9.82
N LYS A 178 -4.22 21.75 -9.76
CA LYS A 178 -3.01 21.21 -10.39
C LYS A 178 -3.11 21.22 -11.92
N ILE A 179 -4.26 20.83 -12.47
CA ILE A 179 -4.51 20.86 -13.92
C ILE A 179 -4.43 22.30 -14.43
N CYS A 180 -5.09 23.23 -13.72
CA CYS A 180 -5.02 24.66 -14.04
C CYS A 180 -3.60 25.24 -13.92
N LYS A 181 -2.74 24.70 -13.05
CA LYS A 181 -1.34 25.11 -12.94
C LYS A 181 -0.50 24.55 -14.09
N LEU A 182 -0.78 23.33 -14.54
CA LEU A 182 -0.08 22.68 -15.65
C LEU A 182 -0.47 23.25 -17.02
N SER A 183 -1.71 23.72 -17.18
CA SER A 183 -2.16 24.37 -18.41
C SER A 183 -1.59 25.78 -18.60
N ARG A 184 -1.01 26.38 -17.56
CA ARG A 184 -0.33 27.68 -17.70
C ARG A 184 0.92 27.52 -18.57
N PRO A 185 1.23 28.51 -19.43
CA PRO A 185 2.47 28.50 -20.19
C PRO A 185 3.68 28.38 -19.26
N ARG A 186 4.69 27.64 -19.69
CA ARG A 186 5.94 27.49 -18.92
C ARG A 186 6.62 28.84 -18.83
N GLN A 187 6.91 29.29 -17.62
CA GLN A 187 7.72 30.49 -17.39
C GLN A 187 9.18 30.15 -17.73
N ILE A 188 9.77 30.91 -18.65
CA ILE A 188 11.20 30.86 -19.02
C ILE A 188 11.84 32.15 -18.47
N PRO A 189 12.96 32.07 -17.74
CA PRO A 189 13.73 30.87 -17.39
C PRO A 189 13.00 29.96 -16.37
N PRO A 190 13.29 28.64 -16.36
CA PRO A 190 12.73 27.73 -15.37
C PRO A 190 13.11 28.18 -13.96
N LYS A 191 12.17 28.07 -13.01
CA LYS A 191 12.45 28.39 -11.61
C LYS A 191 13.60 27.51 -11.11
N PRO A 192 14.70 28.10 -10.59
CA PRO A 192 15.82 27.32 -10.10
C PRO A 192 15.35 26.46 -8.92
N HIS A 193 15.86 25.22 -8.84
CA HIS A 193 15.55 24.28 -7.76
C HIS A 193 15.98 24.80 -6.39
N CYS A 194 16.99 25.67 -6.36
CA CYS A 194 17.52 26.29 -5.16
C CYS A 194 17.31 27.81 -5.23
N SER A 195 17.04 28.45 -4.09
CA SER A 195 17.16 29.90 -3.98
C SER A 195 18.62 30.27 -4.26
N MET A 196 18.89 30.92 -5.39
CA MET A 196 20.21 31.51 -5.59
C MET A 196 20.39 32.61 -4.53
N PRO A 197 21.44 32.56 -3.71
CA PRO A 197 21.74 33.66 -2.80
C PRO A 197 21.96 34.91 -3.64
N MET A 198 21.28 36.00 -3.29
CA MET A 198 21.38 37.28 -4.00
C MET A 198 22.79 37.88 -3.92
N ASN A 199 23.57 37.49 -2.90
CA ASN A 199 24.93 37.98 -2.67
C ASN A 199 25.90 36.80 -2.79
N PHE A 200 26.70 36.77 -3.86
CA PHE A 200 27.75 35.77 -4.06
C PHE A 200 28.96 35.99 -3.14
N ASP A 201 29.18 37.23 -2.70
CA ASP A 201 30.38 37.62 -1.94
C ASP A 201 30.36 37.13 -0.48
N ASP A 202 29.17 37.02 0.14
CA ASP A 202 29.03 36.64 1.55
C ASP A 202 29.30 35.14 1.83
N HIS A 203 29.38 34.32 0.78
CA HIS A 203 29.55 32.87 0.89
C HIS A 203 30.89 32.36 0.40
N MET A 204 31.80 33.22 -0.05
CA MET A 204 33.16 32.80 -0.37
C MET A 204 33.89 32.41 0.93
N PRO A 205 34.19 31.13 1.15
CA PRO A 205 34.86 30.72 2.37
C PRO A 205 36.21 31.44 2.45
N LYS A 206 36.42 32.19 3.53
CA LYS A 206 37.66 32.95 3.74
C LYS A 206 38.85 32.01 3.58
N ARG A 207 39.78 32.37 2.69
CA ARG A 207 41.02 31.61 2.45
C ARG A 207 41.81 31.53 3.75
N ARG A 208 41.68 30.42 4.47
CA ARG A 208 42.39 30.17 5.71
C ARG A 208 43.62 29.31 5.41
N LYS A 209 44.79 29.74 5.90
CA LYS A 209 46.01 28.91 5.83
C LYS A 209 45.77 27.62 6.62
N MET A 210 46.28 26.49 6.11
CA MET A 210 46.22 25.22 6.82
C MET A 210 46.98 25.31 8.15
N SER A 211 46.48 24.65 9.19
CA SER A 211 47.25 24.47 10.43
C SER A 211 48.46 23.56 10.18
N PRO A 212 49.51 23.59 11.02
CA PRO A 212 50.68 22.72 10.85
C PRO A 212 50.32 21.23 10.79
N ARG A 213 49.31 20.80 11.57
CA ARG A 213 48.80 19.42 11.54
C ARG A 213 48.06 19.10 10.23
N GLN A 214 47.23 20.02 9.76
CA GLN A 214 46.55 19.88 8.46
C GLN A 214 47.55 19.84 7.30
N TRP A 215 48.62 20.62 7.38
CA TRP A 215 49.70 20.61 6.40
C TRP A 215 50.43 19.27 6.35
N ARG A 216 50.79 18.69 7.51
CA ARG A 216 51.39 17.34 7.58
C ARG A 216 50.49 16.27 6.95
N HIS A 217 49.19 16.28 7.27
CA HIS A 217 48.24 15.35 6.65
C HIS A 217 48.07 15.59 5.15
N HIS A 218 48.11 16.85 4.71
CA HIS A 218 48.07 17.18 3.30
C HIS A 218 49.29 16.62 2.56
N LEU A 219 50.50 16.76 3.11
CA LEU A 219 51.72 16.18 2.56
C LEU A 219 51.66 14.64 2.49
N GLN A 220 51.19 13.98 3.54
CA GLN A 220 50.97 12.52 3.54
C GLN A 220 50.01 12.09 2.42
N ARG A 221 48.94 12.86 2.21
CA ARG A 221 47.98 12.58 1.14
C ARG A 221 48.59 12.80 -0.25
N LEU A 222 49.38 13.84 -0.43
CA LEU A 222 50.10 14.08 -1.69
C LEU A 222 51.10 12.96 -1.98
N GLU A 223 51.86 12.53 -0.97
CA GLU A 223 52.78 11.40 -1.09
C GLU A 223 52.03 10.13 -1.50
N PHE A 224 50.88 9.84 -0.89
CA PHE A 224 50.04 8.70 -1.26
C PHE A 224 49.54 8.81 -2.71
N LEU A 225 49.08 9.98 -3.14
CA LEU A 225 48.56 10.20 -4.50
C LEU A 225 49.66 10.20 -5.56
N SER A 226 50.90 10.54 -5.19
CA SER A 226 52.05 10.46 -6.08
C SER A 226 52.52 9.01 -6.34
N LYS A 227 52.12 8.06 -5.49
CA LYS A 227 52.43 6.65 -5.73
C LYS A 227 51.59 6.16 -6.91
N PRO A 228 52.18 5.42 -7.86
CA PRO A 228 51.45 4.94 -9.02
C PRO A 228 50.32 4.02 -8.57
N ASN A 229 49.13 4.19 -9.16
CA ASN A 229 47.97 3.40 -8.78
C ASN A 229 48.26 1.92 -9.11
N PRO A 230 48.23 1.00 -8.12
CA PRO A 230 48.60 -0.39 -8.33
C PRO A 230 47.73 -1.08 -9.38
N ARG A 231 46.48 -0.63 -9.57
CA ARG A 231 45.60 -1.14 -10.65
C ARG A 231 46.10 -0.73 -12.03
N VAL A 232 46.51 0.53 -12.19
CA VAL A 232 47.07 1.02 -13.46
C VAL A 232 48.41 0.33 -13.75
N MET A 233 49.25 0.12 -12.73
CA MET A 233 50.50 -0.62 -12.90
C MET A 233 50.26 -2.07 -13.32
N ALA A 234 49.23 -2.74 -12.78
CA ALA A 234 48.86 -4.10 -13.18
C ALA A 234 48.36 -4.17 -14.65
N GLU A 235 47.61 -3.16 -15.10
CA GLU A 235 47.16 -3.06 -16.50
C GLU A 235 48.33 -2.82 -17.47
N LEU A 236 49.30 -1.97 -17.10
CA LEU A 236 50.49 -1.70 -17.91
C LEU A 236 51.43 -2.92 -18.00
N VAL A 237 51.61 -3.67 -16.91
CA VAL A 237 52.43 -4.89 -16.89
C VAL A 237 51.82 -6.01 -17.74
N CYS A 238 50.49 -6.03 -17.90
CA CYS A 238 49.78 -7.04 -18.70
C CYS A 238 49.97 -6.85 -20.22
N CYS A 239 50.41 -5.69 -20.68
CA CYS A 239 50.59 -5.42 -22.12
C CYS A 239 51.93 -5.93 -22.69
N CYS A 240 52.92 -6.27 -21.86
CA CYS A 240 54.22 -6.75 -22.32
C CYS A 240 54.20 -8.21 -22.80
N CYS A 241 53.18 -9.00 -22.44
CA CYS A 241 53.08 -10.42 -22.80
C CYS A 241 52.40 -10.66 -24.16
N CYS A 242 51.78 -9.64 -24.76
CA CYS A 242 50.97 -9.78 -25.97
C CYS A 242 51.59 -9.13 -27.22
N TRP A 243 52.75 -8.50 -27.11
CA TRP A 243 53.42 -7.77 -28.22
C TRP A 243 54.71 -8.45 -28.70
N ASN A 244 54.73 -9.79 -28.71
CA ASN A 244 55.81 -10.56 -29.35
C ASN A 244 55.29 -11.50 -30.43
N LYS A 245 54.37 -11.02 -31.27
CA LYS A 245 54.09 -11.66 -32.56
C LYS A 245 53.96 -10.61 -33.66
N GLN A 246 54.96 -10.65 -34.53
CA GLN A 246 54.99 -10.14 -35.90
C GLN A 246 54.97 -8.62 -36.07
N ILE A 247 56.14 -8.05 -36.38
CA ILE A 247 56.38 -7.29 -37.62
C ILE A 247 57.91 -7.35 -37.87
N ASN A 248 58.31 -8.04 -38.93
CA ASN A 248 59.62 -7.83 -39.57
C ASN A 248 59.49 -6.59 -40.45
N PRO A 249 60.43 -5.64 -40.37
CA PRO A 249 60.79 -4.84 -41.53
C PRO A 249 62.23 -5.17 -41.92
N ILE A 250 62.35 -5.97 -42.98
CA ILE A 250 63.50 -5.88 -43.88
C ILE A 250 63.37 -4.51 -44.55
N LEU A 251 64.20 -3.54 -44.19
CA LEU A 251 64.57 -2.49 -45.15
C LEU A 251 66.05 -2.12 -44.98
N GLN A 252 66.73 -2.32 -46.09
CA GLN A 252 68.15 -2.17 -46.33
C GLN A 252 68.59 -0.70 -46.27
N ILE A 253 69.72 -0.48 -45.62
CA ILE A 253 70.90 0.26 -46.11
C ILE A 253 70.63 1.18 -47.31
N ARG A 254 70.70 2.51 -47.08
CA ARG A 254 71.62 3.44 -47.75
C ARG A 254 71.72 4.74 -46.97
#